data_AF-A0A966BM19-F1
#
_entry.id   AF-A0A966BM19-F1
#
_cell.length_a   1.000
_cell.length_b   1.000
_cell.length_c   1.000
_cell.angle_alpha   90.00
_cell.angle_beta   90.00
_cell.angle_gamma   90.00
#
_symmetry.space_group_name_H-M   'P 1'
#
loop_
_entity.id
_entity.type
_entity.pdbx_description
1 polymer ?
#
loop_
_entity_poly.entity_id
_entity_poly.type
_entity_poly.pdbx_seq_one_letter_code
_entity_poly.pdbx_strand_id
1 'polypeptide(L)'
;NAKENRWDKLKNKKNLYFSPATEIALEMIGKNIVNTVILGAFAKYTKLVSLASLKKAIETKFKDKGEEIVAKNIKAIEKAFLK
;
A
#
# COMPACT_ATOMS: atom_id res chain seq x y z
N ASN A 1 10.21 12.78 -3.76
CA ASN A 1 10.70 12.59 -5.14
C ASN A 1 12.07 13.22 -5.27
N ALA A 2 13.13 12.42 -5.13
CA ALA A 2 14.48 12.94 -5.30
C ALA A 2 14.67 13.42 -6.74
N LYS A 3 15.43 14.53 -6.92
CA LYS A 3 15.72 15.13 -8.23
C LYS A 3 16.48 14.19 -9.18
N GLU A 4 17.07 13.13 -8.65
CA GLU A 4 17.88 12.16 -9.39
C GLU A 4 17.51 10.76 -8.92
N ASN A 5 17.16 9.87 -9.86
CA ASN A 5 16.59 8.57 -9.54
C ASN A 5 17.57 7.44 -9.84
N ARG A 6 18.26 6.93 -8.81
CA ARG A 6 19.24 5.83 -8.96
C ARG A 6 18.58 4.44 -9.02
N TRP A 7 17.34 4.33 -9.51
CA TRP A 7 16.58 3.08 -9.54
C TRP A 7 17.36 1.96 -10.21
N ASP A 8 18.05 2.25 -11.31
CA ASP A 8 18.84 1.26 -12.05
C ASP A 8 19.98 0.67 -11.24
N LYS A 9 20.60 1.47 -10.36
CA LYS A 9 21.66 1.00 -9.44
C LYS A 9 21.12 0.15 -8.29
N LEU A 10 19.81 0.18 -8.07
CA LEU A 10 19.12 -0.50 -6.98
C LEU A 10 18.45 -1.81 -7.42
N LYS A 11 18.12 -1.98 -8.71
CA LYS A 11 17.43 -3.15 -9.27
C LYS A 11 18.09 -4.51 -8.96
N ASN A 12 19.41 -4.53 -8.73
CA ASN A 12 20.17 -5.77 -8.51
C ASN A 12 20.39 -6.10 -7.03
N LYS A 13 19.76 -5.38 -6.09
CA LYS A 13 19.88 -5.65 -4.65
C LYS A 13 18.89 -6.73 -4.22
N LYS A 14 19.40 -7.76 -3.53
CA LYS A 14 18.55 -8.75 -2.84
C LYS A 14 17.66 -8.04 -1.81
N ASN A 15 16.42 -8.49 -1.69
CA ASN A 15 15.41 -7.99 -0.75
C ASN A 15 15.03 -6.51 -0.95
N LEU A 16 15.21 -5.98 -2.16
CA LEU A 16 14.67 -4.69 -2.53
C LEU A 16 13.42 -4.86 -3.38
N TYR A 17 12.33 -4.21 -2.96
CA TYR A 17 11.04 -4.29 -3.63
C TYR A 17 10.52 -2.88 -3.92
N PHE A 18 9.93 -2.72 -5.09
CA PHE A 18 9.35 -1.46 -5.54
C PHE A 18 7.83 -1.55 -5.49
N SER A 19 7.19 -0.43 -5.16
CA SER A 19 5.74 -0.29 -5.18
C SER A 19 5.37 1.11 -5.68
N PRO A 20 4.46 1.25 -6.64
CA PRO A 20 3.98 2.54 -7.14
C PRO A 20 2.97 3.15 -6.15
N ALA A 21 3.42 3.44 -4.93
CA ALA A 21 2.51 3.68 -3.82
C ALA A 21 1.67 4.97 -3.99
N THR A 22 2.29 6.02 -4.52
CA THR A 22 1.62 7.31 -4.80
C THR A 22 0.55 7.18 -5.87
N GLU A 23 0.82 6.44 -6.95
CA GLU A 23 -0.14 6.19 -8.02
C GLU A 23 -1.38 5.48 -7.47
N ILE A 24 -1.17 4.39 -6.72
CA ILE A 24 -2.29 3.62 -6.12
C ILE A 24 -3.06 4.48 -5.12
N ALA A 25 -2.39 5.30 -4.30
CA ALA A 25 -3.06 6.16 -3.34
C ALA A 25 -3.95 7.20 -4.03
N LEU A 26 -3.47 7.80 -5.12
CA LEU A 26 -4.27 8.72 -5.92
C LEU A 26 -5.45 8.02 -6.61
N GLU A 27 -5.23 6.83 -7.19
CA GLU A 27 -6.25 6.05 -7.89
C GLU A 27 -7.38 5.58 -6.94
N MET A 28 -7.02 5.08 -5.75
CA MET A 28 -7.97 4.41 -4.84
C MET A 28 -8.53 5.34 -3.76
N ILE A 29 -7.71 6.24 -3.22
CA ILE A 29 -8.08 7.10 -2.07
C ILE A 29 -8.43 8.52 -2.54
N GLY A 30 -7.90 8.94 -3.70
CA GLY A 30 -8.05 10.31 -4.22
C GLY A 30 -7.14 11.32 -3.51
N LYS A 31 -6.23 10.85 -2.64
CA LYS A 31 -5.29 11.68 -1.89
C LYS A 31 -3.93 10.99 -1.85
N ASN A 32 -2.86 11.77 -1.81
CA ASN A 32 -1.50 11.25 -1.66
C ASN A 32 -1.23 10.78 -0.20
N ILE A 33 -1.92 9.73 0.22
CA ILE A 33 -1.79 9.10 1.54
C ILE A 33 -1.43 7.63 1.31
N VAL A 34 -0.14 7.33 1.38
CA VAL A 34 0.43 6.06 0.89
C VAL A 34 0.49 4.95 1.95
N ASN A 35 0.15 5.23 3.21
CA ASN A 35 0.42 4.32 4.34
C ASN A 35 -0.21 2.93 4.14
N THR A 36 -1.49 2.88 3.78
CA THR A 36 -2.20 1.61 3.55
C THR A 36 -1.69 0.87 2.33
N VAL A 37 -1.34 1.60 1.27
CA VAL A 37 -0.69 1.03 0.08
C VAL A 37 0.65 0.38 0.42
N ILE A 38 1.49 1.03 1.23
CA ILE A 38 2.77 0.47 1.67
C ILE A 38 2.56 -0.79 2.51
N LEU A 39 1.54 -0.83 3.39
CA LEU A 39 1.22 -2.02 4.18
C LEU A 39 0.79 -3.20 3.29
N GLY A 40 0.00 -2.96 2.25
CA GLY A 40 -0.37 -3.99 1.28
C GLY A 40 0.84 -4.56 0.54
N ALA A 41 1.75 -3.70 0.08
CA ALA A 41 3.00 -4.11 -0.55
C ALA A 41 3.92 -4.88 0.42
N PHE A 42 4.03 -4.41 1.66
CA PHE A 42 4.79 -5.08 2.71
C PHE A 42 4.27 -6.50 2.94
N ALA A 43 2.96 -6.68 3.10
CA ALA A 43 2.34 -7.99 3.27
C ALA A 43 2.57 -8.90 2.06
N LYS A 44 2.51 -8.37 0.83
CA LYS A 44 2.81 -9.12 -0.40
C LYS A 44 4.21 -9.72 -0.37
N TYR A 45 5.23 -8.91 -0.07
CA TYR A 45 6.62 -9.32 -0.22
C TYR A 45 7.16 -10.08 0.99
N THR A 46 6.74 -9.72 2.20
CA THR A 46 7.25 -10.35 3.43
C THR A 46 6.49 -11.61 3.84
N LYS A 47 5.22 -11.74 3.44
CA LYS A 47 4.30 -12.81 3.88
C LYS A 47 4.09 -12.91 5.40
N LEU A 48 4.56 -11.92 6.17
CA LEU A 48 4.42 -11.89 7.63
C LEU A 48 3.00 -11.53 8.09
N VAL A 49 2.21 -10.90 7.22
CA VAL A 49 0.85 -10.44 7.51
C VAL A 49 -0.08 -10.89 6.40
N SER A 50 -1.24 -11.44 6.76
CA SER A 50 -2.25 -11.83 5.78
C SER A 50 -3.06 -10.62 5.29
N LEU A 51 -3.53 -10.67 4.04
CA LEU A 51 -4.44 -9.66 3.49
C LEU A 51 -5.72 -9.54 4.33
N ALA A 52 -6.26 -10.66 4.82
CA ALA A 52 -7.45 -10.69 5.66
C ALA A 52 -7.23 -9.93 6.99
N SER A 53 -6.09 -10.15 7.64
CA SER A 53 -5.72 -9.44 8.88
C SER A 53 -5.60 -7.92 8.64
N LEU A 54 -5.01 -7.51 7.51
CA LEU A 54 -4.94 -6.09 7.14
C LEU A 54 -6.31 -5.46 6.94
N LYS A 55 -7.22 -6.13 6.20
CA LYS A 55 -8.59 -5.64 6.00
C LYS A 55 -9.32 -5.44 7.33
N LYS A 56 -9.27 -6.44 8.21
CA LYS A 56 -9.87 -6.37 9.55
C LYS A 56 -9.28 -5.23 10.39
N ALA A 57 -7.97 -4.99 10.30
CA ALA A 57 -7.31 -3.89 10.99
C ALA A 57 -7.78 -2.51 10.46
N ILE A 58 -7.96 -2.36 9.15
CA ILE A 58 -8.50 -1.13 8.54
C ILE A 58 -9.94 -0.88 8.97
N GLU A 59 -10.80 -1.89 8.88
CA GLU A 59 -12.19 -1.81 9.34
C GLU A 59 -12.25 -1.35 10.79
N THR A 60 -11.45 -1.97 11.67
CA THR A 60 -11.41 -1.62 13.10
C THR A 60 -10.86 -0.21 13.33
N LYS A 61 -9.79 0.19 12.63
CA LYS A 61 -9.10 1.47 12.83
C LYS A 61 -9.88 2.66 12.30
N PHE A 62 -10.62 2.47 11.21
CA PHE A 62 -11.31 3.54 10.47
C PHE A 62 -12.83 3.46 10.56
N LYS A 63 -13.41 2.56 11.39
CA LYS A 63 -14.86 2.45 11.59
C LYS A 63 -15.55 3.80 11.84
N ASP A 64 -14.95 4.67 12.66
CA ASP A 64 -15.52 5.97 13.05
C ASP A 64 -15.27 7.07 12.01
N LYS A 65 -14.59 6.75 10.90
CA LYS A 65 -14.28 7.67 9.80
C LYS A 65 -15.23 7.53 8.62
N GLY A 66 -16.18 6.58 8.68
CA GLY A 66 -17.19 6.34 7.65
C GLY A 66 -16.81 5.24 6.65
N GLU A 67 -17.83 4.57 6.13
CA GLU A 67 -17.70 3.40 5.27
C GLU A 67 -16.91 3.67 3.99
N GLU A 68 -17.07 4.86 3.39
CA GLU A 68 -16.33 5.23 2.17
C GLU A 68 -14.81 5.26 2.41
N ILE A 69 -14.37 5.79 3.56
CA ILE A 69 -12.95 5.85 3.92
C ILE A 69 -12.41 4.44 4.15
N VAL A 70 -13.18 3.58 4.84
CA VAL A 70 -12.82 2.17 5.05
C VAL A 70 -12.69 1.45 3.70
N ALA A 71 -13.68 1.56 2.83
CA ALA A 71 -13.71 0.90 1.53
C ALA A 71 -12.55 1.35 0.62
N LYS A 72 -12.26 2.66 0.56
CA LYS A 72 -11.11 3.20 -0.19
C LYS A 72 -9.78 2.64 0.31
N ASN A 73 -9.59 2.56 1.62
CA ASN A 73 -8.37 2.01 2.21
C ASN A 73 -8.25 0.49 1.99
N ILE A 74 -9.35 -0.26 2.04
CA ILE A 74 -9.35 -1.70 1.71
C ILE A 74 -8.93 -1.92 0.26
N LYS A 75 -9.53 -1.20 -0.70
CA LYS A 75 -9.17 -1.28 -2.12
C LYS A 75 -7.70 -0.93 -2.37
N ALA A 76 -7.19 0.09 -1.67
CA ALA A 76 -5.79 0.48 -1.75
C ALA A 76 -4.83 -0.64 -1.30
N ILE A 77 -5.16 -1.34 -0.20
CA ILE A 77 -4.38 -2.50 0.27
C ILE A 77 -4.45 -3.65 -0.72
N GLU A 78 -5.64 -4.00 -1.21
CA GLU A 78 -5.83 -5.09 -2.17
C GLU A 78 -5.03 -4.85 -3.46
N LYS A 79 -5.15 -3.65 -4.03
CA LYS A 79 -4.41 -3.25 -5.23
C LYS A 79 -2.91 -3.39 -5.01
N ALA A 80 -2.39 -2.91 -3.88
CA ALA A 80 -0.97 -3.01 -3.55
C ALA A 80 -0.49 -4.44 -3.26
N PHE A 81 -1.38 -5.31 -2.75
CA PHE A 81 -1.05 -6.70 -2.47
C PHE A 81 -1.00 -7.56 -3.74
N LEU A 82 -1.82 -7.22 -4.75
CA LEU A 82 -1.90 -7.96 -6.01
C LEU A 82 -0.88 -7.48 -7.05
N LYS A 83 -0.61 -6.17 -7.12
CA LYS A 83 0.33 -5.54 -8.08
C LYS A 83 1.77 -5.91 -7.75
#